data_AF-A0A5C4SX77-F1
#
_entry.id   AF-A0A5C4SX77-F1
#
_cell.length_a   1.000
_cell.length_b   1.000
_cell.length_c   1.000
_cell.angle_alpha   90.00
_cell.angle_beta   90.00
_cell.angle_gamma   90.00
#
_symmetry.space_group_name_H-M   'P 1'
#
loop_
_entity.id
_entity.type
_entity.pdbx_description
1 polymer ?
#
loop_
_entity_poly.entity_id
_entity_poly.type
_entity_poly.pdbx_seq_one_letter_code
_entity_poly.pdbx_strand_id
1 'polypeptide(L)'
;MKRLLMKSTMHLVLTGTILFAATLSPIQARSAAAASATAITEANVVQTVSFRTAPNADSARIRYLQPGEVLDVISIINDYWLNVKDANGKTGYVSASEKYITLRQVSVPKQYNATIVSSVSFRKGPSTDHDRIRYLQPGESVTVIEETNSYWYKVADKNGVTGYVSTNGKYISTTFGQPEDDQQSPADEDTRDEALFPAPPNATVLASVSFRTGPSTDDDRIRYLNSGESLLIIDKPNSYWYKAIDQNGVAGYISTSPTYVDSRYIDAYKQLDPTVTADKVITAGKLYAGTPYEYGSSRYDVTTFDCSDFVRQSFLDGIRLQLPGDSRSQANYVKGIGKTATDWHKLKRGDLLFFMSYRGSSASDYSGIDKSSAKVTHVGIYIGNGEVLHTYSAASGGVRIDSISGKSWEHRFLFGGSAL
;
A
#
# COMPACT_ATOMS: atom_id res chain seq x y z
N MET A 1 -82.15 0.06 8.53
CA MET A 1 -82.42 -1.39 8.29
C MET A 1 -82.88 -1.58 6.85
N LYS A 2 -82.48 -2.71 6.22
CA LYS A 2 -82.75 -3.19 4.83
C LYS A 2 -81.80 -2.61 3.76
N ARG A 3 -80.80 -3.36 3.26
CA ARG A 3 -80.74 -4.56 2.37
C ARG A 3 -80.97 -4.26 0.87
N LEU A 4 -80.01 -4.77 0.08
CA LEU A 4 -80.08 -5.37 -1.27
C LEU A 4 -80.07 -4.48 -2.53
N LEU A 5 -78.91 -4.52 -3.23
CA LEU A 5 -78.67 -5.09 -4.57
C LEU A 5 -79.67 -4.86 -5.73
N MET A 6 -79.08 -4.44 -6.87
CA MET A 6 -79.20 -4.94 -8.27
C MET A 6 -79.38 -3.78 -9.28
N LYS A 7 -78.36 -3.53 -10.12
CA LYS A 7 -78.13 -4.04 -11.49
C LYS A 7 -78.82 -3.21 -12.60
N SER A 8 -78.01 -2.95 -13.62
CA SER A 8 -78.31 -3.02 -15.06
C SER A 8 -78.44 -1.67 -15.78
N THR A 9 -77.45 -1.22 -16.58
CA THR A 9 -77.01 -1.54 -17.96
C THR A 9 -77.67 -0.66 -19.05
N MET A 10 -76.80 -0.23 -19.99
CA MET A 10 -77.04 0.15 -21.41
C MET A 10 -77.22 1.65 -21.72
N HIS A 11 -76.23 2.29 -22.36
CA HIS A 11 -75.96 2.44 -23.82
C HIS A 11 -76.29 3.91 -24.19
N LEU A 12 -75.68 4.64 -25.12
CA LEU A 12 -74.56 4.53 -26.06
C LEU A 12 -74.54 5.91 -26.75
N VAL A 13 -73.39 6.33 -27.30
CA VAL A 13 -73.22 7.11 -28.55
C VAL A 13 -72.16 8.20 -28.39
N LEU A 14 -71.31 8.21 -29.41
CA LEU A 14 -69.91 8.61 -29.49
C LEU A 14 -69.77 9.60 -30.65
N THR A 15 -69.16 10.76 -30.41
CA THR A 15 -68.46 11.60 -31.40
C THR A 15 -67.59 12.54 -30.55
N GLY A 16 -66.26 12.53 -30.56
CA GLY A 16 -65.31 12.32 -31.63
C GLY A 16 -64.36 13.51 -31.56
N THR A 17 -63.16 13.33 -31.01
CA THR A 17 -62.11 14.36 -31.05
C THR A 17 -60.74 13.70 -30.94
N ILE A 18 -59.93 14.00 -31.94
CA ILE A 18 -58.58 13.49 -32.18
C ILE A 18 -57.66 14.03 -31.07
N LEU A 19 -56.96 13.14 -30.36
CA LEU A 19 -55.91 13.53 -29.42
C LEU A 19 -54.64 12.70 -29.67
N PHE A 20 -53.54 13.43 -29.81
CA PHE A 20 -52.16 12.96 -29.94
C PHE A 20 -51.84 11.86 -28.91
N ALA A 21 -51.43 10.68 -29.39
CA ALA A 21 -50.87 9.64 -28.54
C ALA A 21 -49.40 9.98 -28.22
N ALA A 22 -49.16 10.63 -27.08
CA ALA A 22 -47.87 10.58 -26.38
C ALA A 22 -48.05 9.65 -25.18
N THR A 23 -47.55 8.43 -25.28
CA THR A 23 -47.55 7.47 -24.16
C THR A 23 -46.51 7.92 -23.14
N LEU A 24 -46.94 8.73 -22.17
CA LEU A 24 -46.23 8.91 -20.90
C LEU A 24 -46.39 7.62 -20.09
N SER A 25 -45.38 6.75 -20.13
CA SER A 25 -45.25 5.69 -19.14
C SER A 25 -44.95 6.32 -17.77
N PRO A 26 -45.58 5.84 -16.68
CA PRO A 26 -45.28 6.34 -15.34
C PRO A 26 -43.86 5.92 -14.97
N ILE A 27 -43.01 6.91 -14.66
CA ILE A 27 -41.73 6.68 -13.98
C ILE A 27 -42.08 6.13 -12.61
N GLN A 28 -41.94 4.82 -12.46
CA GLN A 28 -42.03 4.15 -11.18
C GLN A 28 -40.75 4.49 -10.41
N ALA A 29 -40.80 5.56 -9.63
CA ALA A 29 -39.75 5.91 -8.68
C ALA A 29 -39.64 4.76 -7.66
N ARG A 30 -38.69 3.85 -7.88
CA ARG A 30 -38.28 2.89 -6.87
C ARG A 30 -37.53 3.66 -5.79
N SER A 31 -38.14 3.80 -4.62
CA SER A 31 -37.46 4.21 -3.41
C SER A 31 -36.34 3.21 -3.12
N ALA A 32 -35.09 3.64 -3.22
CA ALA A 32 -33.96 2.89 -2.69
C ALA A 32 -34.11 2.85 -1.16
N ALA A 33 -34.42 1.67 -0.62
CA ALA A 33 -34.34 1.42 0.80
C ALA A 33 -32.86 1.59 1.22
N ALA A 34 -32.57 2.62 2.01
CA ALA A 34 -31.24 2.86 2.54
C ALA A 34 -30.83 1.68 3.45
N ALA A 35 -29.84 0.91 3.03
CA ALA A 35 -29.24 -0.15 3.84
C ALA A 35 -28.46 0.48 5.01
N SER A 36 -28.92 0.28 6.25
CA SER A 36 -28.23 0.78 7.44
C SER A 36 -26.95 -0.02 7.72
N ALA A 37 -25.79 0.66 7.74
CA ALA A 37 -24.46 0.09 8.02
C ALA A 37 -24.23 -0.21 9.53
N THR A 38 -23.41 -1.21 9.84
CA THR A 38 -22.92 -1.54 11.20
C THR A 38 -21.52 -0.96 11.38
N ALA A 39 -21.28 -0.12 12.38
CA ALA A 39 -19.94 0.42 12.66
C ALA A 39 -19.12 -0.54 13.54
N ILE A 40 -17.88 -0.84 13.16
CA ILE A 40 -16.88 -1.53 14.00
C ILE A 40 -15.74 -0.57 14.35
N THR A 41 -15.02 -0.84 15.44
CA THR A 41 -13.93 0.02 15.91
C THR A 41 -12.59 -0.72 15.84
N GLU A 42 -11.58 -0.12 15.22
CA GLU A 42 -10.18 -0.59 15.23
C GLU A 42 -9.34 0.27 16.17
N ALA A 43 -8.23 -0.29 16.65
CA ALA A 43 -7.27 0.33 17.55
C ALA A 43 -5.87 0.28 16.92
N ASN A 44 -5.31 1.44 16.56
CA ASN A 44 -3.93 1.54 16.04
C ASN A 44 -2.97 1.89 17.17
N VAL A 45 -1.95 1.06 17.39
CA VAL A 45 -0.95 1.26 18.43
C VAL A 45 0.02 2.35 17.96
N VAL A 46 0.05 3.49 18.64
CA VAL A 46 0.93 4.63 18.31
C VAL A 46 2.17 4.68 19.18
N GLN A 47 2.16 4.01 20.34
CA GLN A 47 3.30 3.85 21.22
C GLN A 47 3.25 2.46 21.87
N THR A 48 4.42 1.87 22.15
CA THR A 48 4.52 0.54 22.76
C THR A 48 3.64 0.43 24.02
N VAL A 49 2.79 -0.59 24.07
CA VAL A 49 1.81 -0.79 25.15
C VAL A 49 1.70 -2.25 25.56
N SER A 50 1.34 -2.50 26.81
CA SER A 50 1.19 -3.86 27.34
C SER A 50 -0.13 -4.48 26.89
N PHE A 51 -0.06 -5.65 26.25
CA PHE A 51 -1.20 -6.52 25.97
C PHE A 51 -1.35 -7.53 27.12
N ARG A 52 -2.51 -7.59 27.75
CA ARG A 52 -2.69 -8.28 29.05
C ARG A 52 -3.83 -9.28 29.06
N THR A 53 -3.84 -10.16 30.07
CA THR A 53 -4.88 -11.19 30.23
C THR A 53 -6.15 -10.71 30.92
N ALA A 54 -6.14 -9.57 31.61
CA ALA A 54 -7.32 -8.93 32.21
C ALA A 54 -7.24 -7.39 32.13
N PRO A 55 -8.36 -6.65 32.26
CA PRO A 55 -8.40 -5.18 32.14
C PRO A 55 -7.92 -4.47 33.41
N ASN A 56 -6.71 -4.79 33.87
CA ASN A 56 -6.04 -4.11 34.97
C ASN A 56 -4.50 -4.21 34.84
N ALA A 57 -3.78 -3.29 35.49
CA ALA A 57 -2.33 -3.17 35.39
C ALA A 57 -1.54 -4.30 36.09
N ASP A 58 -2.20 -5.05 36.98
CA ASP A 58 -1.59 -6.13 37.77
C ASP A 58 -1.68 -7.49 37.07
N SER A 59 -2.52 -7.60 36.04
CA SER A 59 -2.71 -8.83 35.28
C SER A 59 -1.51 -9.20 34.41
N ALA A 60 -1.35 -10.50 34.16
CA ALA A 60 -0.23 -11.01 33.37
C ALA A 60 -0.17 -10.37 31.98
N ARG A 61 1.02 -9.91 31.60
CA ARG A 61 1.29 -9.36 30.27
C ARG A 61 1.55 -10.49 29.29
N ILE A 62 0.74 -10.56 28.25
CA ILE A 62 0.87 -11.48 27.12
C ILE A 62 2.14 -11.12 26.33
N ARG A 63 2.22 -9.87 25.86
CA ARG A 63 3.39 -9.30 25.17
C ARG A 63 3.29 -7.77 25.13
N TYR A 64 4.31 -7.13 24.57
CA TYR A 64 4.19 -5.74 24.13
C TYR A 64 3.64 -5.68 22.71
N LEU A 65 2.71 -4.77 22.50
CA LEU A 65 2.30 -4.33 21.16
C LEU A 65 3.21 -3.18 20.75
N GLN A 66 3.68 -3.19 19.51
CA GLN A 66 4.59 -2.21 18.94
C GLN A 66 3.84 -1.12 18.17
N PRO A 67 4.42 0.08 18.04
CA PRO A 67 3.86 1.13 17.18
C PRO A 67 3.62 0.62 15.75
N GLY A 68 2.44 0.90 15.20
CA GLY A 68 1.98 0.45 13.89
C GLY A 68 1.14 -0.84 13.90
N GLU A 69 1.06 -1.56 15.02
CA GLU A 69 0.15 -2.71 15.13
C GLU A 69 -1.31 -2.25 15.14
N VAL A 70 -2.17 -2.92 14.35
CA VAL A 70 -3.62 -2.67 14.29
C VAL A 70 -4.34 -3.82 14.99
N LEU A 71 -5.30 -3.46 15.84
CA LEU A 71 -6.08 -4.40 16.66
C LEU A 71 -7.56 -4.23 16.39
N ASP A 72 -8.30 -5.34 16.37
CA ASP A 72 -9.76 -5.32 16.39
C ASP A 72 -10.25 -4.96 17.79
N VAL A 73 -11.11 -3.95 17.94
CA VAL A 73 -11.78 -3.69 19.23
C VAL A 73 -13.02 -4.58 19.33
N ILE A 74 -12.96 -5.55 20.23
CA ILE A 74 -14.08 -6.46 20.53
C ILE A 74 -15.11 -5.75 21.42
N SER A 75 -14.64 -5.03 22.45
CA SER A 75 -15.49 -4.23 23.33
C SER A 75 -14.69 -3.16 24.07
N ILE A 76 -15.34 -2.03 24.35
CA ILE A 76 -14.84 -1.03 25.31
C ILE A 76 -15.28 -1.49 26.70
N ILE A 77 -14.34 -1.78 27.59
CA ILE A 77 -14.65 -2.27 28.93
C ILE A 77 -14.99 -1.11 29.86
N ASN A 78 -14.22 -0.03 29.76
CA ASN A 78 -14.40 1.25 30.43
C ASN A 78 -13.45 2.28 29.78
N ASP A 79 -13.40 3.49 30.32
CA ASP A 79 -12.58 4.61 29.82
C ASP A 79 -11.07 4.31 29.76
N TYR A 80 -10.61 3.23 30.40
CA TYR A 80 -9.19 2.89 30.52
C TYR A 80 -8.78 1.63 29.77
N TRP A 81 -9.73 0.75 29.43
CA TRP A 81 -9.43 -0.58 28.91
C TRP A 81 -10.30 -0.97 27.72
N LEU A 82 -9.62 -1.50 26.70
CA LEU A 82 -10.21 -2.12 25.52
C LEU A 82 -9.98 -3.62 25.58
N ASN A 83 -10.99 -4.41 25.24
CA ASN A 83 -10.81 -5.81 24.85
C ASN A 83 -10.55 -5.86 23.36
N VAL A 84 -9.39 -6.39 22.99
CA VAL A 84 -8.87 -6.31 21.62
C VAL A 84 -8.32 -7.66 21.15
N LYS A 85 -8.26 -7.81 19.84
CA LYS A 85 -7.66 -8.97 19.17
C LYS A 85 -6.50 -8.53 18.28
N ASP A 86 -5.36 -9.19 18.40
CA ASP A 86 -4.20 -8.91 17.55
C ASP A 86 -4.27 -9.66 16.20
N ALA A 87 -3.33 -9.35 15.30
CA ALA A 87 -3.25 -9.95 13.96
C ALA A 87 -3.03 -11.48 13.98
N ASN A 88 -2.51 -12.02 15.08
CA ASN A 88 -2.34 -13.47 15.28
C ASN A 88 -3.61 -14.12 15.86
N GLY A 89 -4.66 -13.33 16.07
CA GLY A 89 -5.94 -13.77 16.61
C GLY A 89 -5.99 -13.92 18.12
N LYS A 90 -4.94 -13.52 18.84
CA LYS A 90 -4.89 -13.58 20.31
C LYS A 90 -5.75 -12.45 20.88
N THR A 91 -6.65 -12.79 21.80
CA THR A 91 -7.46 -11.81 22.54
C THR A 91 -6.82 -11.44 23.87
N GLY A 92 -7.05 -10.21 24.29
CA GLY A 92 -6.57 -9.68 25.55
C GLY A 92 -6.99 -8.23 25.74
N TYR A 93 -6.41 -7.58 26.73
CA TYR A 93 -6.77 -6.23 27.14
C TYR A 93 -5.62 -5.27 26.97
N VAL A 94 -5.93 -4.07 26.53
CA VAL A 94 -4.96 -3.00 26.28
C VAL A 94 -5.50 -1.67 26.79
N SER A 95 -4.61 -0.73 27.11
CA SER A 95 -5.00 0.60 27.57
C SER A 95 -5.73 1.39 26.47
N ALA A 96 -6.87 2.00 26.80
CA ALA A 96 -7.62 2.89 25.91
C ALA A 96 -7.02 4.29 25.78
N SER A 97 -5.92 4.59 26.48
CA SER A 97 -5.29 5.90 26.48
C SER A 97 -4.75 6.29 25.10
N GLU A 98 -5.09 7.49 24.63
CA GLU A 98 -4.67 8.05 23.34
C GLU A 98 -3.14 8.13 23.16
N LYS A 99 -2.39 8.19 24.26
CA LYS A 99 -0.92 8.06 24.24
C LYS A 99 -0.44 6.76 23.57
N TYR A 100 -1.19 5.68 23.72
CA TYR A 100 -0.81 4.35 23.28
C TYR A 100 -1.59 3.89 22.06
N ILE A 101 -2.85 4.29 21.94
CA ILE A 101 -3.76 3.77 20.92
C ILE A 101 -4.66 4.87 20.38
N THR A 102 -4.84 4.92 19.06
CA THR A 102 -5.88 5.74 18.41
C THR A 102 -7.00 4.85 17.90
N LEU A 103 -8.25 5.24 18.16
CA LEU A 103 -9.43 4.50 17.70
C LEU A 103 -9.90 5.00 16.34
N ARG A 104 -10.25 4.06 15.45
CA ARG A 104 -10.82 4.35 14.13
C ARG A 104 -12.15 3.62 13.98
N GLN A 105 -13.20 4.36 13.62
CA GLN A 105 -14.49 3.77 13.26
C GLN A 105 -14.45 3.32 11.79
N VAL A 106 -14.87 2.08 11.54
CA VAL A 106 -14.99 1.48 10.22
C VAL A 106 -16.45 1.11 10.00
N SER A 107 -17.08 1.69 9.00
CA SER A 107 -18.49 1.46 8.66
C SER A 107 -18.61 0.21 7.77
N VAL A 108 -19.29 -0.84 8.24
CA VAL A 108 -19.59 -2.06 7.48
C VAL A 108 -20.98 -1.94 6.85
N PRO A 109 -21.12 -1.87 5.52
CA PRO A 109 -22.43 -1.81 4.87
C PRO A 109 -23.24 -3.10 5.12
N LYS A 110 -24.56 -2.99 5.38
CA LYS A 110 -25.51 -4.13 5.42
C LYS A 110 -25.90 -4.56 4.01
N GLN A 111 -24.91 -4.80 3.17
CA GLN A 111 -25.07 -5.42 1.86
C GLN A 111 -24.21 -6.67 1.88
N TYR A 112 -24.83 -7.83 1.64
CA TYR A 112 -24.06 -9.05 1.46
C TYR A 112 -23.25 -8.88 0.19
N ASN A 113 -21.94 -8.84 0.34
CA ASN A 113 -20.98 -8.80 -0.75
C ASN A 113 -20.38 -10.18 -1.00
N ALA A 114 -20.94 -11.25 -0.40
CA ALA A 114 -20.46 -12.61 -0.59
C ALA A 114 -21.56 -13.68 -0.46
N THR A 115 -21.39 -14.76 -1.21
CA THR A 115 -22.25 -15.96 -1.16
C THR A 115 -21.38 -17.20 -0.99
N ILE A 116 -21.82 -18.10 -0.12
CA ILE A 116 -21.11 -19.36 0.15
C ILE A 116 -21.37 -20.33 -0.99
N VAL A 117 -20.30 -20.75 -1.66
CA VAL A 117 -20.33 -21.59 -2.88
C VAL A 117 -20.40 -23.07 -2.52
N SER A 118 -19.70 -23.47 -1.46
CA SER A 118 -19.70 -24.83 -0.93
C SER A 118 -19.62 -24.82 0.59
N SER A 119 -20.09 -25.89 1.26
CA SER A 119 -20.15 -25.90 2.72
C SER A 119 -18.77 -25.67 3.33
N VAL A 120 -18.69 -24.72 4.26
CA VAL A 120 -17.41 -24.26 4.79
C VAL A 120 -17.50 -24.00 6.29
N SER A 121 -16.38 -24.25 6.98
CA SER A 121 -16.28 -24.02 8.41
C SER A 121 -16.25 -22.52 8.70
N PHE A 122 -17.22 -22.05 9.47
CA PHE A 122 -17.24 -20.69 10.02
C PHE A 122 -16.69 -20.74 11.44
N ARG A 123 -15.55 -20.08 11.65
CA ARG A 123 -14.68 -20.29 12.82
C ARG A 123 -14.53 -19.04 13.67
N LYS A 124 -14.11 -19.20 14.92
CA LYS A 124 -13.82 -18.09 15.84
C LYS A 124 -12.52 -17.34 15.52
N GLY A 125 -11.64 -17.90 14.69
CA GLY A 125 -10.36 -17.29 14.29
C GLY A 125 -9.89 -17.72 12.91
N PRO A 126 -8.94 -16.98 12.32
CA PRO A 126 -8.45 -17.18 10.95
C PRO A 126 -7.43 -18.32 10.87
N SER A 127 -7.81 -19.51 11.36
CA SER A 127 -7.03 -20.74 11.22
C SER A 127 -7.94 -21.97 11.41
N THR A 128 -7.52 -23.11 10.89
CA THR A 128 -8.20 -24.40 11.05
C THR A 128 -8.19 -24.94 12.48
N ASP A 129 -7.27 -24.44 13.32
CA ASP A 129 -7.10 -24.85 14.71
C ASP A 129 -8.08 -24.15 15.66
N HIS A 130 -8.72 -23.08 15.18
CA HIS A 130 -9.75 -22.39 15.95
C HIS A 130 -11.08 -23.13 15.90
N ASP A 131 -11.79 -23.12 17.04
CA ASP A 131 -13.14 -23.67 17.17
C ASP A 131 -14.05 -23.23 16.02
N ARG A 132 -14.74 -24.21 15.45
CA ARG A 132 -15.80 -23.98 14.48
C ARG A 132 -17.07 -23.56 15.22
N ILE A 133 -17.61 -22.39 14.85
CA ILE A 133 -18.91 -21.91 15.32
C ILE A 133 -19.99 -22.83 14.75
N ARG A 134 -20.02 -22.96 13.42
CA ARG A 134 -20.89 -23.86 12.66
C ARG A 134 -20.38 -24.00 11.23
N TYR A 135 -21.08 -24.77 10.40
CA TYR A 135 -20.88 -24.73 8.96
C TYR A 135 -21.80 -23.67 8.33
N LEU A 136 -21.26 -22.89 7.40
CA LEU A 136 -22.06 -22.13 6.45
C LEU A 136 -22.45 -23.04 5.29
N GLN A 137 -23.68 -22.93 4.83
CA GLN A 137 -24.22 -23.80 3.79
C GLN A 137 -24.10 -23.16 2.39
N PRO A 138 -23.99 -23.96 1.32
CA PRO A 138 -24.05 -23.43 -0.05
C PRO A 138 -25.30 -22.56 -0.26
N GLY A 139 -25.13 -21.40 -0.88
CA GLY A 139 -26.16 -20.38 -1.10
C GLY A 139 -26.38 -19.42 0.08
N GLU A 140 -25.73 -19.61 1.23
CA GLU A 140 -25.82 -18.69 2.37
C GLU A 140 -25.09 -17.37 2.04
N SER A 141 -25.76 -16.24 2.21
CA SER A 141 -25.17 -14.91 2.00
C SER A 141 -24.49 -14.40 3.26
N VAL A 142 -23.28 -13.85 3.11
CA VAL A 142 -22.48 -13.27 4.19
C VAL A 142 -21.87 -11.94 3.73
N THR A 143 -21.47 -11.09 4.67
CA THR A 143 -20.74 -9.86 4.36
C THR A 143 -19.30 -10.04 4.77
N VAL A 144 -18.38 -10.03 3.80
CA VAL A 144 -16.95 -9.90 4.02
C VAL A 144 -16.66 -8.48 4.48
N ILE A 145 -16.10 -8.39 5.68
CA ILE A 145 -15.78 -7.15 6.40
C ILE A 145 -14.35 -6.72 6.10
N GLU A 146 -13.44 -7.70 6.12
CA GLU A 146 -12.00 -7.53 5.91
C GLU A 146 -11.42 -8.82 5.37
N GLU A 147 -10.33 -8.69 4.61
CA GLU A 147 -9.41 -9.79 4.38
C GLU A 147 -8.40 -9.78 5.53
N THR A 148 -8.63 -10.63 6.54
CA THR A 148 -7.75 -10.71 7.72
C THR A 148 -6.37 -11.22 7.34
N ASN A 149 -6.30 -12.13 6.38
CA ASN A 149 -5.10 -12.55 5.68
C ASN A 149 -5.49 -13.30 4.40
N SER A 150 -4.49 -13.76 3.65
CA SER A 150 -4.65 -14.46 2.37
C SER A 150 -5.53 -15.72 2.41
N TYR A 151 -5.83 -16.27 3.59
CA TYR A 151 -6.60 -17.51 3.76
C TYR A 151 -7.93 -17.31 4.46
N TRP A 152 -8.17 -16.17 5.10
CA TRP A 152 -9.35 -15.95 5.91
C TRP A 152 -9.97 -14.58 5.71
N TYR A 153 -11.22 -14.58 5.26
CA TYR A 153 -12.10 -13.43 5.36
C TYR A 153 -12.73 -13.43 6.75
N LYS A 154 -12.79 -12.26 7.37
CA LYS A 154 -13.72 -12.03 8.47
C LYS A 154 -15.07 -11.68 7.85
N VAL A 155 -16.08 -12.46 8.21
CA VAL A 155 -17.42 -12.34 7.64
C VAL A 155 -18.47 -12.23 8.74
N ALA A 156 -19.52 -11.47 8.48
CA ALA A 156 -20.75 -11.47 9.28
C ALA A 156 -21.84 -12.28 8.57
N ASP A 157 -22.53 -13.15 9.33
CA ASP A 157 -23.70 -13.86 8.84
C ASP A 157 -24.98 -13.01 8.94
N LYS A 158 -26.11 -13.55 8.47
CA LYS A 158 -27.42 -12.86 8.46
C LYS A 158 -27.94 -12.44 9.84
N ASN A 159 -27.43 -13.04 10.91
CA ASN A 159 -27.80 -12.73 12.30
C ASN A 159 -26.80 -11.74 12.94
N GLY A 160 -25.81 -11.27 12.18
CA GLY A 160 -24.75 -10.38 12.66
C GLY A 160 -23.65 -11.09 13.45
N VAL A 161 -23.61 -12.43 13.43
CA VAL A 161 -22.53 -13.17 14.09
C VAL A 161 -21.29 -13.09 13.22
N THR A 162 -20.17 -12.64 13.79
CA THR A 162 -18.89 -12.51 13.08
C THR A 162 -18.00 -13.71 13.34
N GLY A 163 -17.28 -14.13 12.30
CA GLY A 163 -16.28 -15.19 12.38
C GLY A 163 -15.46 -15.20 11.11
N TYR A 164 -14.68 -16.26 10.93
CA TYR A 164 -13.73 -16.37 9.86
C TYR A 164 -14.10 -17.52 8.96
N VAL A 165 -14.06 -17.27 7.67
CA VAL A 165 -14.29 -18.25 6.63
C VAL A 165 -13.13 -18.20 5.66
N SER A 166 -12.83 -19.35 5.07
CA SER A 166 -11.76 -19.46 4.07
C SER A 166 -11.97 -18.44 2.94
N THR A 167 -10.93 -17.71 2.54
CA THR A 167 -10.94 -16.81 1.36
C THR A 167 -11.12 -17.55 0.04
N ASN A 168 -10.83 -18.86 0.06
CA ASN A 168 -10.89 -19.72 -1.11
C ASN A 168 -12.26 -19.67 -1.82
N GLY A 169 -12.22 -19.32 -3.12
CA GLY A 169 -13.37 -19.21 -4.02
C GLY A 169 -14.26 -20.45 -4.10
N LYS A 170 -13.72 -21.64 -3.81
CA LYS A 170 -14.48 -22.90 -3.70
C LYS A 170 -15.57 -22.82 -2.63
N TYR A 171 -15.32 -22.05 -1.59
CA TYR A 171 -16.18 -21.95 -0.41
C TYR A 171 -16.96 -20.63 -0.37
N ILE A 172 -16.41 -19.54 -0.88
CA ILE A 172 -17.04 -18.21 -0.84
C ILE A 172 -16.74 -17.42 -2.10
N SER A 173 -17.78 -16.89 -2.73
CA SER A 173 -17.69 -15.92 -3.84
C SER A 173 -18.00 -14.55 -3.28
N THR A 174 -17.13 -13.55 -3.50
CA THR A 174 -17.31 -12.21 -2.95
C THR A 174 -16.93 -11.11 -3.93
N THR A 175 -17.63 -9.98 -3.85
CA THR A 175 -17.29 -8.72 -4.54
C THR A 175 -16.43 -7.80 -3.65
N PHE A 176 -16.05 -8.25 -2.44
CA PHE A 176 -15.20 -7.49 -1.53
C PHE A 176 -13.82 -7.23 -2.16
N GLY A 177 -13.41 -5.96 -2.21
CA GLY A 177 -12.12 -5.54 -2.77
C GLY A 177 -12.08 -5.46 -4.31
N GLN A 178 -13.19 -5.73 -5.01
CA GLN A 178 -13.26 -5.56 -6.47
C GLN A 178 -13.88 -4.20 -6.85
N PRO A 179 -13.38 -3.50 -7.89
CA PRO A 179 -14.09 -2.36 -8.48
C PRO A 179 -15.45 -2.85 -9.03
N GLU A 180 -16.54 -2.14 -8.72
CA GLU A 180 -17.83 -2.41 -9.35
C GLU A 180 -17.71 -2.16 -10.85
N ASP A 181 -17.91 -3.20 -11.66
CA ASP A 181 -18.23 -3.03 -13.07
C ASP A 181 -19.20 -4.10 -13.57
N ASP A 182 -20.05 -3.66 -14.50
CA ASP A 182 -21.38 -4.16 -14.79
C ASP A 182 -21.47 -5.53 -15.52
N GLN A 183 -22.58 -6.20 -15.21
CA GLN A 183 -23.30 -7.29 -15.89
C GLN A 183 -22.84 -7.78 -17.30
N GLN A 184 -22.59 -9.12 -17.40
CA GLN A 184 -23.31 -10.13 -18.24
C GLN A 184 -22.48 -11.06 -19.20
N SER A 185 -22.38 -12.35 -18.77
CA SER A 185 -22.40 -13.71 -19.41
C SER A 185 -22.34 -13.98 -20.94
N PRO A 186 -22.22 -15.27 -21.40
CA PRO A 186 -21.31 -16.39 -21.03
C PRO A 186 -20.76 -17.16 -22.28
N ALA A 187 -20.01 -18.25 -22.02
CA ALA A 187 -19.65 -19.40 -22.89
C ALA A 187 -18.23 -19.41 -23.52
N ASP A 188 -17.34 -20.25 -23.01
CA ASP A 188 -17.08 -21.58 -23.58
C ASP A 188 -16.29 -22.44 -22.57
N GLU A 189 -16.71 -23.70 -22.39
CA GLU A 189 -15.97 -24.71 -21.64
C GLU A 189 -14.72 -25.11 -22.42
N ASP A 190 -13.55 -24.78 -21.88
CA ASP A 190 -12.28 -25.39 -22.27
C ASP A 190 -11.55 -25.77 -20.98
N THR A 191 -11.35 -27.07 -20.79
CA THR A 191 -10.61 -27.66 -19.67
C THR A 191 -9.14 -27.27 -19.77
N ARG A 192 -8.81 -26.05 -19.34
CA ARG A 192 -7.45 -25.60 -19.09
C ARG A 192 -7.28 -25.47 -17.59
N ASP A 193 -6.18 -26.04 -17.07
CA ASP A 193 -5.72 -25.82 -15.70
C ASP A 193 -5.90 -24.34 -15.33
N GLU A 194 -6.89 -24.04 -14.50
CA GLU A 194 -7.32 -22.66 -14.25
C GLU A 194 -6.21 -21.95 -13.47
N ALA A 195 -5.65 -20.88 -14.06
CA ALA A 195 -4.49 -20.21 -13.49
C ALA A 195 -4.80 -19.64 -12.09
N LEU A 196 -4.08 -20.12 -11.07
CA LEU A 196 -4.32 -19.87 -9.65
C LEU A 196 -3.68 -18.56 -9.15
N PHE A 197 -3.93 -17.44 -9.83
CA PHE A 197 -3.48 -16.15 -9.31
C PHE A 197 -4.44 -15.61 -8.23
N PRO A 198 -3.95 -15.05 -7.13
CA PRO A 198 -4.79 -14.40 -6.12
C PRO A 198 -5.32 -13.02 -6.55
N ALA A 199 -4.80 -12.45 -7.65
CA ALA A 199 -5.26 -11.22 -8.28
C ALA A 199 -4.95 -11.28 -9.79
N PRO A 200 -5.56 -10.44 -10.64
CA PRO A 200 -5.26 -10.45 -12.08
C PRO A 200 -3.76 -10.32 -12.35
N PRO A 201 -3.16 -11.16 -13.21
CA PRO A 201 -1.74 -11.11 -13.49
C PRO A 201 -1.36 -9.75 -14.10
N ASN A 202 -0.19 -9.25 -13.69
CA ASN A 202 0.32 -7.94 -14.10
C ASN A 202 1.63 -8.05 -14.90
N ALA A 203 2.06 -9.26 -15.24
CA ALA A 203 3.26 -9.50 -16.02
C ALA A 203 3.14 -10.73 -16.93
N THR A 204 3.94 -10.72 -17.99
CA THR A 204 4.04 -11.80 -18.98
C THR A 204 5.52 -12.13 -19.21
N VAL A 205 5.83 -13.42 -19.23
CA VAL A 205 7.18 -13.91 -19.51
C VAL A 205 7.44 -13.83 -21.02
N LEU A 206 8.52 -13.16 -21.41
CA LEU A 206 8.88 -12.93 -22.81
C LEU A 206 9.82 -14.02 -23.36
N ALA A 207 10.71 -14.54 -22.51
CA ALA A 207 11.66 -15.58 -22.86
C ALA A 207 11.89 -16.51 -21.65
N SER A 208 12.34 -17.75 -21.92
CA SER A 208 12.54 -18.72 -20.85
C SER A 208 13.51 -18.21 -19.79
N VAL A 209 13.11 -18.31 -18.53
CA VAL A 209 13.83 -17.73 -17.40
C VAL A 209 13.66 -18.58 -16.14
N SER A 210 14.65 -18.56 -15.26
CA SER A 210 14.61 -19.28 -13.98
C SER A 210 13.69 -18.58 -12.98
N PHE A 211 12.76 -19.33 -12.40
CA PHE A 211 11.97 -18.92 -11.24
C PHE A 211 12.55 -19.55 -9.98
N ARG A 212 12.86 -18.73 -8.97
CA ARG A 212 13.74 -19.11 -7.86
C ARG A 212 13.09 -18.96 -6.49
N THR A 213 13.68 -19.62 -5.49
CA THR A 213 13.25 -19.54 -4.09
C THR A 213 13.64 -18.23 -3.41
N GLY A 214 14.64 -17.52 -3.94
CA GLY A 214 15.10 -16.22 -3.45
C GLY A 214 15.55 -15.25 -4.55
N PRO A 215 15.78 -13.96 -4.20
CA PRO A 215 16.16 -12.90 -5.14
C PRO A 215 17.68 -12.88 -5.45
N SER A 216 18.26 -14.03 -5.77
CA SER A 216 19.65 -14.18 -6.20
C SER A 216 19.78 -15.26 -7.28
N THR A 217 20.84 -15.16 -8.10
CA THR A 217 21.19 -16.23 -9.06
C THR A 217 21.71 -17.49 -8.38
N ASP A 218 22.12 -17.38 -7.11
CA ASP A 218 22.62 -18.48 -6.30
C ASP A 218 21.49 -19.25 -5.60
N ASP A 219 20.29 -18.66 -5.51
CA ASP A 219 19.13 -19.32 -4.90
C ASP A 219 18.59 -20.44 -5.79
N ASP A 220 18.06 -21.48 -5.15
CA ASP A 220 17.54 -22.67 -5.83
C ASP A 220 16.46 -22.31 -6.85
N ARG A 221 16.54 -22.97 -8.03
CA ARG A 221 15.54 -22.83 -9.08
C ARG A 221 14.35 -23.74 -8.79
N ILE A 222 13.18 -23.14 -8.62
CA ILE A 222 11.89 -23.84 -8.51
C ILE A 222 11.60 -24.54 -9.84
N ARG A 223 11.59 -23.77 -10.94
CA ARG A 223 11.40 -24.26 -12.31
C ARG A 223 11.84 -23.22 -13.34
N TYR A 224 11.75 -23.58 -14.62
CA TYR A 224 11.74 -22.61 -15.70
C TYR A 224 10.33 -22.09 -15.93
N LEU A 225 10.22 -20.79 -16.16
CA LEU A 225 9.04 -20.16 -16.75
C LEU A 225 9.23 -20.10 -18.25
N ASN A 226 8.20 -20.42 -19.01
CA ASN A 226 8.20 -20.38 -20.46
C ASN A 226 7.66 -19.06 -20.99
N SER A 227 8.06 -18.72 -22.22
CA SER A 227 7.50 -17.55 -22.93
C SER A 227 5.97 -17.68 -23.04
N GLY A 228 5.27 -16.59 -22.77
CA GLY A 228 3.80 -16.51 -22.75
C GLY A 228 3.17 -16.78 -21.38
N GLU A 229 3.92 -17.31 -20.39
CA GLU A 229 3.37 -17.52 -19.05
C GLU A 229 3.02 -16.18 -18.38
N SER A 230 1.85 -16.13 -17.76
CA SER A 230 1.41 -14.98 -16.96
C SER A 230 1.97 -15.06 -15.54
N LEU A 231 2.19 -13.90 -14.92
CA LEU A 231 2.66 -13.77 -13.55
C LEU A 231 1.91 -12.65 -12.83
N LEU A 232 1.70 -12.83 -11.53
CA LEU A 232 1.34 -11.75 -10.62
C LEU A 232 2.56 -11.31 -9.82
N ILE A 233 3.15 -10.17 -10.16
CA ILE A 233 4.21 -9.54 -9.37
C ILE A 233 3.57 -8.84 -8.18
N ILE A 234 4.07 -9.15 -6.98
CA ILE A 234 3.55 -8.68 -5.69
C ILE A 234 4.55 -7.81 -4.91
N ASP A 235 5.85 -7.92 -5.22
CA ASP A 235 6.88 -7.08 -4.61
C ASP A 235 8.09 -6.97 -5.55
N LYS A 236 8.92 -5.95 -5.31
CA LYS A 236 10.22 -5.76 -5.94
C LYS A 236 11.25 -5.54 -4.84
N PRO A 237 11.85 -6.61 -4.28
CA PRO A 237 12.80 -6.50 -3.18
C PRO A 237 14.06 -5.71 -3.54
N ASN A 238 14.46 -5.71 -4.82
CA ASN A 238 15.60 -4.95 -5.32
C ASN A 238 15.49 -4.67 -6.83
N SER A 239 16.49 -3.97 -7.37
CA SER A 239 16.54 -3.54 -8.78
C SER A 239 16.48 -4.69 -9.79
N TYR A 240 16.85 -5.91 -9.40
CA TYR A 240 17.08 -7.06 -10.30
C TYR A 240 16.03 -8.16 -10.18
N TRP A 241 15.23 -8.17 -9.12
CA TRP A 241 14.29 -9.26 -8.82
C TRP A 241 12.89 -8.76 -8.49
N TYR A 242 11.90 -9.41 -9.08
CA TYR A 242 10.50 -9.36 -8.67
C TYR A 242 10.18 -10.58 -7.82
N LYS A 243 9.33 -10.40 -6.80
CA LYS A 243 8.59 -11.49 -6.17
C LYS A 243 7.28 -11.65 -6.92
N ALA A 244 7.03 -12.85 -7.44
CA ALA A 244 5.87 -13.13 -8.26
C ALA A 244 5.20 -14.45 -7.87
N ILE A 245 3.93 -14.57 -8.24
CA ILE A 245 3.14 -15.80 -8.17
C ILE A 245 2.91 -16.27 -9.60
N ASP A 246 3.18 -17.55 -9.86
CA ASP A 246 2.95 -18.17 -11.18
C ASP A 246 1.51 -18.65 -11.36
N GLN A 247 1.20 -19.14 -12.58
CA GLN A 247 -0.14 -19.65 -12.91
C GLN A 247 -0.58 -20.87 -12.06
N ASN A 248 0.32 -21.49 -11.31
CA ASN A 248 0.01 -22.60 -10.41
C ASN A 248 -0.14 -22.13 -8.95
N GLY A 249 -0.08 -20.82 -8.70
CA GLY A 249 -0.14 -20.25 -7.35
C GLY A 249 1.17 -20.35 -6.57
N VAL A 250 2.29 -20.74 -7.22
CA VAL A 250 3.60 -20.87 -6.57
C VAL A 250 4.26 -19.50 -6.50
N ALA A 251 4.61 -19.07 -5.29
CA ALA A 251 5.38 -17.85 -5.07
C ALA A 251 6.89 -18.09 -5.22
N GLY A 252 7.58 -17.16 -5.87
CA GLY A 252 9.01 -17.22 -6.11
C GLY A 252 9.55 -15.90 -6.67
N TYR A 253 10.76 -15.94 -7.21
CA TYR A 253 11.47 -14.76 -7.70
C TYR A 253 11.89 -14.90 -9.16
N ILE A 254 11.73 -13.81 -9.92
CA ILE A 254 12.06 -13.70 -11.34
C ILE A 254 12.86 -12.42 -11.59
N SER A 255 13.74 -12.43 -12.60
CA SER A 255 14.47 -11.24 -13.02
C SER A 255 13.54 -10.09 -13.44
N THR A 256 13.91 -8.85 -13.12
CA THR A 256 13.24 -7.62 -13.59
C THR A 256 13.62 -7.24 -15.03
N SER A 257 14.54 -7.97 -15.66
CA SER A 257 15.05 -7.62 -16.98
C SER A 257 13.94 -7.65 -18.04
N PRO A 258 13.81 -6.59 -18.87
CA PRO A 258 12.82 -6.54 -19.95
C PRO A 258 13.11 -7.57 -21.06
N THR A 259 14.25 -8.27 -21.01
CA THR A 259 14.50 -9.44 -21.87
C THR A 259 13.62 -10.63 -21.48
N TYR A 260 13.29 -10.77 -20.19
CA TYR A 260 12.61 -11.96 -19.66
C TYR A 260 11.18 -11.70 -19.24
N VAL A 261 10.85 -10.50 -18.78
CA VAL A 261 9.52 -10.17 -18.27
C VAL A 261 9.05 -8.81 -18.78
N ASP A 262 7.84 -8.76 -19.30
CA ASP A 262 7.08 -7.52 -19.46
C ASP A 262 6.15 -7.37 -18.26
N SER A 263 6.18 -6.22 -17.58
CA SER A 263 5.42 -6.03 -16.35
C SER A 263 4.78 -4.65 -16.27
N ARG A 264 3.53 -4.62 -15.81
CA ARG A 264 2.79 -3.43 -15.41
C ARG A 264 2.95 -3.09 -13.92
N TYR A 265 3.86 -3.76 -13.22
CA TYR A 265 4.09 -3.54 -11.80
C TYR A 265 4.60 -2.12 -11.52
N ILE A 266 4.01 -1.46 -10.52
CA ILE A 266 4.38 -0.11 -10.09
C ILE A 266 5.01 -0.23 -8.71
N ASP A 267 6.25 0.25 -8.56
CA ASP A 267 6.94 0.29 -7.27
C ASP A 267 6.05 0.94 -6.19
N ALA A 268 6.01 0.36 -5.00
CA ALA A 268 5.11 0.80 -3.93
C ALA A 268 5.24 2.30 -3.61
N TYR A 269 6.46 2.86 -3.66
CA TYR A 269 6.70 4.28 -3.39
C TYR A 269 6.11 5.23 -4.44
N LYS A 270 5.92 4.78 -5.68
CA LYS A 270 5.29 5.57 -6.76
C LYS A 270 3.77 5.69 -6.59
N GLN A 271 3.19 4.84 -5.74
CA GLN A 271 1.77 4.86 -5.42
C GLN A 271 1.46 5.75 -4.21
N LEU A 272 2.50 6.20 -3.48
CA LEU A 272 2.36 7.07 -2.32
C LEU A 272 2.31 8.54 -2.74
N ASP A 273 1.72 9.37 -1.88
CA ASP A 273 1.84 10.81 -2.02
C ASP A 273 3.34 11.23 -2.02
N PRO A 274 3.79 12.11 -2.94
CA PRO A 274 5.19 12.51 -3.04
C PRO A 274 5.78 13.07 -1.74
N THR A 275 4.98 13.74 -0.91
CA THR A 275 5.46 14.27 0.38
C THR A 275 5.73 13.14 1.38
N VAL A 276 4.88 12.10 1.40
CA VAL A 276 5.09 10.90 2.21
C VAL A 276 6.35 10.16 1.75
N THR A 277 6.55 10.03 0.45
CA THR A 277 7.75 9.40 -0.12
C THR A 277 9.01 10.17 0.26
N ALA A 278 8.99 11.50 0.13
CA ALA A 278 10.09 12.37 0.55
C ALA A 278 10.38 12.24 2.05
N ASP A 279 9.35 12.24 2.90
CA ASP A 279 9.52 12.14 4.34
C ASP A 279 10.07 10.78 4.79
N LYS A 280 9.73 9.69 4.10
CA LYS A 280 10.36 8.38 4.33
C LYS A 280 11.86 8.41 4.07
N VAL A 281 12.28 8.99 2.94
CA VAL A 281 13.71 9.14 2.59
C VAL A 281 14.43 10.02 3.60
N ILE A 282 13.85 11.16 3.96
CA ILE A 282 14.45 12.10 4.93
C ILE A 282 14.55 11.47 6.32
N THR A 283 13.51 10.74 6.75
CA THR A 283 13.49 10.04 8.03
C THR A 283 14.58 8.97 8.08
N ALA A 284 14.70 8.17 7.02
CA ALA A 284 15.77 7.18 6.91
C ALA A 284 17.17 7.85 6.96
N GLY A 285 17.38 8.92 6.18
CA GLY A 285 18.65 9.65 6.17
C GLY A 285 19.01 10.26 7.54
N LYS A 286 18.02 10.74 8.30
CA LYS A 286 18.25 11.28 9.65
C LYS A 286 18.72 10.24 10.67
N LEU A 287 18.41 8.95 10.47
CA LEU A 287 18.93 7.88 11.33
C LEU A 287 20.46 7.77 11.27
N TYR A 288 21.07 8.25 10.20
CA TYR A 288 22.52 8.26 10.01
C TYR A 288 23.23 9.50 10.54
N ALA A 289 22.52 10.41 11.23
CA ALA A 289 23.14 11.62 11.77
C ALA A 289 24.40 11.29 12.60
N GLY A 290 25.51 11.94 12.27
CA GLY A 290 26.82 11.72 12.88
C GLY A 290 27.67 10.60 12.27
N THR A 291 27.14 9.78 11.35
CA THR A 291 27.93 8.73 10.69
C THR A 291 29.14 9.36 9.98
N PRO A 292 30.39 8.93 10.27
CA PRO A 292 31.60 9.54 9.74
C PRO A 292 31.67 9.61 8.22
N TYR A 293 32.33 10.66 7.72
CA TYR A 293 32.61 10.78 6.29
C TYR A 293 33.81 9.92 5.88
N GLU A 294 33.68 9.17 4.79
CA GLU A 294 34.79 8.49 4.10
C GLU A 294 34.66 8.67 2.59
N TYR A 295 35.68 9.23 1.94
CA TYR A 295 35.66 9.40 0.48
C TYR A 295 35.68 8.03 -0.21
N GLY A 296 34.67 7.75 -1.03
CA GLY A 296 34.59 6.47 -1.74
C GLY A 296 34.20 5.30 -0.84
N SER A 297 33.41 5.55 0.22
CA SER A 297 32.89 4.53 1.16
C SER A 297 32.31 3.27 0.50
N SER A 298 32.21 2.17 1.24
CA SER A 298 31.58 0.97 0.71
C SER A 298 30.06 1.13 0.60
N ARG A 299 29.49 0.82 -0.57
CA ARG A 299 28.03 0.90 -0.84
C ARG A 299 27.20 -0.20 -0.16
N TYR A 300 27.86 -1.01 0.65
CA TYR A 300 27.32 -2.14 1.41
C TYR A 300 27.61 -2.03 2.91
N ASP A 301 28.26 -0.95 3.34
CA ASP A 301 28.59 -0.65 4.72
C ASP A 301 27.97 0.70 5.09
N VAL A 302 27.44 0.80 6.31
CA VAL A 302 26.77 2.00 6.82
C VAL A 302 27.54 2.65 7.98
N THR A 303 28.73 2.15 8.28
CA THR A 303 29.61 2.69 9.34
C THR A 303 30.32 3.98 8.93
N THR A 304 30.47 4.21 7.62
CA THR A 304 30.98 5.45 7.02
C THR A 304 30.22 5.77 5.74
N PHE A 305 30.25 7.03 5.31
CA PHE A 305 29.64 7.43 4.03
C PHE A 305 30.43 8.52 3.31
N ASP A 306 30.50 8.46 1.97
CA ASP A 306 30.62 9.65 1.15
C ASP A 306 29.24 10.28 0.86
N CYS A 307 29.24 11.46 0.23
CA CYS A 307 28.01 12.20 -0.05
C CYS A 307 26.98 11.40 -0.86
N SER A 308 27.42 10.71 -1.92
CA SER A 308 26.55 9.98 -2.82
C SER A 308 26.07 8.66 -2.24
N ASP A 309 26.92 8.01 -1.44
CA ASP A 309 26.57 6.78 -0.76
C ASP A 309 25.53 7.01 0.33
N PHE A 310 25.70 8.05 1.15
CA PHE A 310 24.70 8.48 2.13
C PHE A 310 23.32 8.73 1.48
N VAL A 311 23.30 9.49 0.38
CA VAL A 311 22.06 9.76 -0.36
C VAL A 311 21.46 8.47 -0.90
N ARG A 312 22.28 7.62 -1.53
CA ARG A 312 21.82 6.33 -2.06
C ARG A 312 21.23 5.44 -0.96
N GLN A 313 21.88 5.36 0.20
CA GLN A 313 21.43 4.55 1.33
C GLN A 313 20.10 5.08 1.90
N SER A 314 19.95 6.40 2.02
CA SER A 314 18.70 7.03 2.48
C SER A 314 17.50 6.68 1.60
N PHE A 315 17.68 6.63 0.28
CA PHE A 315 16.64 6.22 -0.68
C PHE A 315 16.39 4.71 -0.65
N LEU A 316 17.44 3.91 -0.46
CA LEU A 316 17.32 2.46 -0.36
C LEU A 316 16.50 2.06 0.88
N ASP A 317 16.80 2.61 2.06
CA ASP A 317 16.08 2.26 3.28
C ASP A 317 14.71 2.90 3.37
N GLY A 318 14.57 4.15 2.88
CA GLY A 318 13.30 4.86 2.93
C GLY A 318 12.25 4.23 2.01
N ILE A 319 12.65 3.86 0.79
CA ILE A 319 11.70 3.53 -0.29
C ILE A 319 12.13 2.40 -1.23
N ARG A 320 13.25 1.70 -0.95
CA ARG A 320 13.83 0.64 -1.81
C ARG A 320 14.23 1.13 -3.20
N LEU A 321 14.47 2.43 -3.37
CA LEU A 321 14.99 2.99 -4.61
C LEU A 321 16.52 3.03 -4.57
N GLN A 322 17.16 2.19 -5.39
CA GLN A 322 18.61 2.20 -5.51
C GLN A 322 19.07 3.24 -6.53
N LEU A 323 19.60 4.36 -6.04
CA LEU A 323 20.22 5.37 -6.89
C LEU A 323 21.60 4.92 -7.42
N PRO A 324 22.10 5.55 -8.51
CA PRO A 324 23.48 5.33 -9.01
C PRO A 324 24.54 5.61 -7.93
N GLY A 325 25.72 5.00 -8.10
CA GLY A 325 26.73 4.93 -7.03
C GLY A 325 27.52 6.22 -6.76
N ASP A 326 27.55 7.18 -7.68
CA ASP A 326 28.29 8.45 -7.52
C ASP A 326 27.43 9.67 -7.84
N SER A 327 27.82 10.84 -7.30
CA SER A 327 27.04 12.09 -7.38
C SER A 327 26.78 12.57 -8.81
N ARG A 328 27.67 12.31 -9.77
CA ARG A 328 27.46 12.70 -11.19
C ARG A 328 26.45 11.78 -11.86
N SER A 329 26.53 10.49 -11.59
CA SER A 329 25.54 9.54 -12.11
C SER A 329 24.16 9.77 -11.49
N GLN A 330 24.07 10.15 -10.21
CA GLN A 330 22.83 10.60 -9.58
C GLN A 330 22.30 11.90 -10.20
N ALA A 331 23.17 12.85 -10.51
CA ALA A 331 22.81 14.07 -11.25
C ALA A 331 22.23 13.75 -12.64
N ASN A 332 22.84 12.82 -13.38
CA ASN A 332 22.34 12.38 -14.68
C ASN A 332 20.99 11.65 -14.55
N TYR A 333 20.82 10.85 -13.51
CA TYR A 333 19.54 10.18 -13.21
C TYR A 333 18.42 11.19 -13.00
N VAL A 334 18.62 12.20 -12.14
CA VAL A 334 17.63 13.27 -11.88
C VAL A 334 17.35 14.08 -13.15
N LYS A 335 18.38 14.42 -13.94
CA LYS A 335 18.18 15.10 -15.24
C LYS A 335 17.36 14.25 -16.22
N GLY A 336 17.54 12.93 -16.21
CA GLY A 336 16.81 11.99 -17.06
C GLY A 336 15.32 11.87 -16.74
N ILE A 337 14.93 12.03 -15.46
CA ILE A 337 13.52 12.10 -15.05
C ILE A 337 12.87 13.40 -15.58
N GLY A 338 13.65 14.47 -15.64
CA GLY A 338 13.17 15.81 -16.00
C GLY A 338 12.65 16.60 -14.80
N LYS A 339 12.54 17.92 -14.95
CA LYS A 339 12.15 18.90 -13.91
C LYS A 339 13.27 19.23 -12.91
N THR A 340 14.37 19.77 -13.42
CA THR A 340 15.41 20.38 -12.58
C THR A 340 15.20 21.89 -12.41
N ALA A 341 15.73 22.44 -11.32
CA ALA A 341 15.75 23.87 -11.05
C ALA A 341 17.17 24.33 -10.68
N THR A 342 17.56 25.50 -11.18
CA THR A 342 18.83 26.19 -10.85
C THR A 342 18.66 27.19 -9.70
N ASP A 343 17.44 27.33 -9.18
CA ASP A 343 17.09 28.12 -8.01
C ASP A 343 16.57 27.19 -6.92
N TRP A 344 17.31 27.09 -5.81
CA TRP A 344 17.02 26.13 -4.74
C TRP A 344 15.69 26.45 -4.02
N HIS A 345 15.21 27.69 -4.07
CA HIS A 345 13.93 28.09 -3.49
C HIS A 345 12.73 27.42 -4.18
N LYS A 346 12.92 26.89 -5.39
CA LYS A 346 11.89 26.17 -6.16
C LYS A 346 11.86 24.67 -5.87
N LEU A 347 12.82 24.17 -5.10
CA LEU A 347 12.91 22.75 -4.77
C LEU A 347 11.91 22.38 -3.69
N LYS A 348 11.56 21.10 -3.68
CA LYS A 348 10.67 20.50 -2.70
C LYS A 348 11.46 19.57 -1.79
N ARG A 349 10.95 19.38 -0.58
CA ARG A 349 11.49 18.37 0.34
C ARG A 349 11.63 17.03 -0.38
N GLY A 350 12.80 16.39 -0.23
CA GLY A 350 13.15 15.14 -0.90
C GLY A 350 13.90 15.31 -2.22
N ASP A 351 13.91 16.51 -2.83
CA ASP A 351 14.73 16.77 -4.02
C ASP A 351 16.21 16.64 -3.70
N LEU A 352 17.00 16.20 -4.68
CA LEU A 352 18.45 16.19 -4.59
C LEU A 352 19.03 17.53 -5.01
N LEU A 353 20.02 18.00 -4.25
CA LEU A 353 20.81 19.20 -4.54
C LEU A 353 22.18 18.77 -5.05
N PHE A 354 22.61 19.32 -6.19
CA PHE A 354 23.92 19.04 -6.77
C PHE A 354 24.80 20.28 -6.74
N PHE A 355 26.04 20.10 -6.30
CA PHE A 355 26.97 21.19 -6.08
C PHE A 355 28.31 20.97 -6.76
N MET A 356 28.99 22.07 -7.07
CA MET A 356 30.39 22.05 -7.52
C MET A 356 31.38 22.08 -6.36
N SER A 357 32.66 21.99 -6.69
CA SER A 357 33.76 22.03 -5.72
C SER A 357 33.80 23.36 -4.96
N TYR A 358 34.23 23.27 -3.71
CA TYR A 358 34.50 24.44 -2.88
C TYR A 358 35.65 25.25 -3.46
N ARG A 359 35.46 26.57 -3.57
CA ARG A 359 36.49 27.54 -3.99
C ARG A 359 36.72 28.66 -2.98
N GLY A 360 35.90 28.70 -1.93
CA GLY A 360 35.88 29.75 -0.93
C GLY A 360 34.47 29.94 -0.35
N SER A 361 34.36 30.79 0.66
CA SER A 361 33.12 30.99 1.40
C SER A 361 32.28 32.15 0.88
N SER A 362 32.84 33.00 0.02
CA SER A 362 32.21 34.23 -0.46
C SER A 362 31.68 34.06 -1.88
N ALA A 363 30.67 34.84 -2.25
CA ALA A 363 30.13 34.85 -3.60
C ALA A 363 31.18 35.22 -4.67
N SER A 364 32.13 36.10 -4.34
CA SER A 364 33.22 36.52 -5.23
C SER A 364 34.15 35.37 -5.64
N ASP A 365 34.30 34.35 -4.79
CA ASP A 365 35.15 33.17 -5.04
C ASP A 365 34.62 32.31 -6.21
N TYR A 366 33.39 32.56 -6.62
CA TYR A 366 32.69 31.90 -7.70
C TYR A 366 32.38 32.83 -8.88
N SER A 367 32.89 34.08 -8.85
CA SER A 367 32.73 35.02 -9.95
C SER A 367 33.37 34.50 -11.24
N GLY A 368 32.71 34.73 -12.38
CA GLY A 368 33.17 34.25 -13.68
C GLY A 368 33.01 32.75 -13.94
N ILE A 369 32.45 31.99 -13.00
CA ILE A 369 32.14 30.56 -13.22
C ILE A 369 30.81 30.42 -13.94
N ASP A 370 30.85 29.78 -15.10
CA ASP A 370 29.64 29.27 -15.75
C ASP A 370 29.14 28.01 -15.01
N LYS A 371 28.07 28.16 -14.23
CA LYS A 371 27.44 27.05 -13.48
C LYS A 371 26.80 26.01 -14.39
N SER A 372 26.46 26.35 -15.64
CA SER A 372 25.82 25.40 -16.56
C SER A 372 26.78 24.32 -17.07
N SER A 373 28.08 24.64 -17.12
CA SER A 373 29.16 23.73 -17.52
C SER A 373 29.99 23.21 -16.34
N ALA A 374 29.72 23.67 -15.11
CA ALA A 374 30.44 23.25 -13.92
C ALA A 374 30.20 21.77 -13.58
N LYS A 375 31.27 21.09 -13.15
CA LYS A 375 31.24 19.68 -12.75
C LYS A 375 30.56 19.50 -11.39
N VAL A 376 29.63 18.53 -11.32
CA VAL A 376 29.07 18.03 -10.06
C VAL A 376 30.15 17.29 -9.29
N THR A 377 30.35 17.67 -8.03
CA THR A 377 31.29 17.01 -7.10
C THR A 377 30.68 16.66 -5.76
N HIS A 378 29.45 17.10 -5.48
CA HIS A 378 28.75 16.84 -4.23
C HIS A 378 27.25 16.72 -4.45
N VAL A 379 26.58 15.95 -3.59
CA VAL A 379 25.13 15.77 -3.57
C VAL A 379 24.59 15.79 -2.13
N GLY A 380 23.36 16.25 -1.94
CA GLY A 380 22.64 16.17 -0.66
C GLY A 380 21.14 16.16 -0.86
N ILE A 381 20.38 15.87 0.20
CA ILE A 381 18.92 15.83 0.17
C ILE A 381 18.38 17.17 0.68
N TYR A 382 17.55 17.85 -0.11
CA TYR A 382 16.86 19.05 0.33
C TYR A 382 15.78 18.66 1.33
N ILE A 383 15.85 19.21 2.53
CA ILE A 383 14.88 18.93 3.60
C ILE A 383 13.94 20.11 3.83
N GLY A 384 13.85 21.05 2.89
CA GLY A 384 13.03 22.25 3.04
C GLY A 384 13.72 23.33 3.86
N ASN A 385 13.08 24.49 4.01
CA ASN A 385 13.56 25.62 4.82
C ASN A 385 15.00 26.09 4.50
N GLY A 386 15.48 25.86 3.27
CA GLY A 386 16.86 26.18 2.91
C GLY A 386 17.90 25.27 3.57
N GLU A 387 17.53 24.06 3.98
CA GLU A 387 18.42 23.11 4.64
C GLU A 387 18.74 21.90 3.74
N VAL A 388 19.97 21.40 3.85
CA VAL A 388 20.46 20.20 3.17
C VAL A 388 20.92 19.17 4.19
N LEU A 389 20.48 17.92 4.01
CA LEU A 389 20.97 16.75 4.75
C LEU A 389 22.04 16.05 3.91
N HIS A 390 23.27 15.95 4.43
CA HIS A 390 24.41 15.40 3.69
C HIS A 390 25.61 15.03 4.60
N THR A 391 26.69 14.53 3.99
CA THR A 391 28.03 14.40 4.59
C THR A 391 29.08 14.76 3.54
N TYR A 392 30.12 15.53 3.86
CA TYR A 392 30.97 16.15 2.83
C TYR A 392 32.49 16.22 3.10
N SER A 393 32.94 15.91 4.32
CA SER A 393 34.37 15.77 4.65
C SER A 393 34.56 15.19 6.05
N ALA A 394 35.74 14.63 6.34
CA ALA A 394 36.06 14.16 7.70
C ALA A 394 35.93 15.28 8.74
N ALA A 395 36.36 16.51 8.40
CA ALA A 395 36.27 17.68 9.27
C ALA A 395 34.84 18.17 9.50
N SER A 396 33.86 17.75 8.69
CA SER A 396 32.46 18.17 8.83
C SER A 396 31.74 17.49 10.01
N GLY A 397 32.30 16.40 10.56
CA GLY A 397 31.69 15.66 11.67
C GLY A 397 30.68 14.59 11.25
N GLY A 398 30.66 14.20 9.97
CA GLY A 398 29.79 13.14 9.44
C GLY A 398 28.47 13.65 8.86
N VAL A 399 27.46 12.79 8.81
CA VAL A 399 26.12 13.13 8.32
C VAL A 399 25.50 14.20 9.21
N ARG A 400 25.02 15.27 8.60
CA ARG A 400 24.54 16.47 9.29
C ARG A 400 23.58 17.26 8.42
N ILE A 401 22.97 18.26 9.05
CA ILE A 401 22.11 19.24 8.40
C ILE A 401 22.84 20.58 8.38
N ASP A 402 22.91 21.19 7.20
CA ASP A 402 23.49 22.52 7.00
C ASP A 402 22.50 23.46 6.32
N SER A 403 22.60 24.76 6.63
CA SER A 403 21.89 25.82 5.91
C SER A 403 22.56 26.10 4.56
N ILE A 404 21.74 26.19 3.51
CA ILE A 404 22.10 26.61 2.16
C ILE A 404 22.22 28.13 2.13
N SER A 405 21.17 28.83 2.60
CA SER A 405 21.00 30.27 2.49
C SER A 405 22.15 31.04 3.14
N GLY A 406 22.76 31.96 2.37
CA GLY A 406 23.83 32.85 2.82
C GLY A 406 25.15 32.14 3.14
N LYS A 407 25.33 30.88 2.69
CA LYS A 407 26.53 30.07 2.95
C LYS A 407 27.18 29.61 1.65
N SER A 408 28.37 29.02 1.76
CA SER A 408 29.10 28.47 0.62
C SER A 408 28.28 27.46 -0.21
N TRP A 409 27.32 26.76 0.41
CA TRP A 409 26.44 25.82 -0.28
C TRP A 409 25.56 26.51 -1.34
N GLU A 410 25.03 27.69 -1.05
CA GLU A 410 24.28 28.49 -2.03
C GLU A 410 25.16 28.90 -3.22
N HIS A 411 26.40 29.32 -2.95
CA HIS A 411 27.33 29.70 -4.02
C HIS A 411 27.74 28.51 -4.89
N ARG A 412 27.83 27.31 -4.31
CA ARG A 412 28.21 26.07 -4.99
C ARG A 412 27.05 25.35 -5.68
N PHE A 413 25.80 25.73 -5.39
CA PHE A 413 24.63 25.08 -5.94
C PHE A 413 24.59 25.23 -7.47
N LEU A 414 24.44 24.12 -8.17
CA LEU A 414 24.36 24.07 -9.63
C LEU A 414 22.92 23.92 -10.08
N PHE A 415 22.27 22.86 -9.62
CA PHE A 415 20.86 22.57 -9.85
C PHE A 415 20.38 21.52 -8.84
N GLY A 416 19.07 21.36 -8.74
CA GLY A 416 18.45 20.26 -8.00
C GLY A 416 17.20 19.76 -8.72
N GLY A 417 16.64 18.66 -8.22
CA GLY A 417 15.41 18.09 -8.77
C GLY A 417 15.04 16.78 -8.10
N SER A 418 13.86 16.29 -8.43
CA SER A 418 13.33 15.08 -7.83
C SER A 418 14.02 13.82 -8.36
N ALA A 419 14.27 12.88 -7.46
CA ALA A 419 14.66 11.51 -7.81
C ALA A 419 13.47 10.53 -7.76
N LEU A 420 12.24 11.05 -7.55
CA LEU A 420 11.01 10.29 -7.35
C LEU A 420 10.13 10.26 -8.61
#